data_AF-A0A660RR43-F1
#
_entry.id   AF-A0A660RR43-F1
#
_cell.length_a   1.000
_cell.length_b   1.000
_cell.length_c   1.000
_cell.angle_alpha   90.00
_cell.angle_beta   90.00
_cell.angle_gamma   90.00
#
_symmetry.space_group_name_H-M   'P 1'
#
loop_
_entity.id
_entity.type
_entity.pdbx_description
1 polymer ?
#
loop_
_entity_poly.entity_id
_entity_poly.type
_entity_poly.pdbx_seq_one_letter_code
_entity_poly.pdbx_strand_id
1 'polypeptide(L)'
;ILAKALAELIEIPYLHFYDAISPIVYAESIDWKKVFIADRYGKEEGSYVNCPLTKEEYERFVEELLKAEKVPLHPFEDPKYFEGCLPIEVMAERGKDTLRYGPMKPTGLIDPKTGKEPYAVVQLRPENKEKTLYNIVGFQTKLKYQEQIRIFRMIPGLEKAEFARLGSIHRNTFVNAPLVLKPTLQLKRNPYIFLAGQITGVEGYVESTAMGLIAGLNAERLIKEKPLIIPPKESAIGALINYLQTANPKYFQPMNINWGLFPPLKEKVSKKIKYIKLAERALKILQNWIKENSIIE
;
A
#
# COMPACT_ATOMS: atom_id res chain seq x y z
N ILE A 1 20.10 16.11 -1.82
CA ILE A 1 21.53 15.79 -1.55
C ILE A 1 21.74 14.27 -1.52
N LEU A 2 21.10 13.52 -0.61
CA LEU A 2 21.24 12.05 -0.53
C LEU A 2 20.89 11.31 -1.84
N ALA A 3 19.73 11.59 -2.44
CA ALA A 3 19.31 10.91 -3.68
C ALA A 3 20.30 11.12 -4.85
N LYS A 4 20.90 12.32 -4.94
CA LYS A 4 21.91 12.64 -5.95
C LYS A 4 23.21 11.86 -5.71
N ALA A 5 23.71 11.88 -4.47
CA ALA A 5 24.91 11.12 -4.10
C ALA A 5 24.72 9.61 -4.30
N LEU A 6 23.54 9.09 -3.98
CA LEU A 6 23.23 7.68 -4.21
C LEU A 6 23.14 7.35 -5.70
N ALA A 7 22.51 8.21 -6.51
CA ALA A 7 22.43 8.06 -7.96
C ALA A 7 23.83 8.07 -8.62
N GLU A 8 24.72 8.96 -8.18
CA GLU A 8 26.11 9.01 -8.60
C GLU A 8 26.86 7.73 -8.20
N LEU A 9 26.72 7.29 -6.94
CA LEU A 9 27.37 6.08 -6.43
C LEU A 9 26.95 4.81 -7.20
N ILE A 10 25.68 4.71 -7.60
CA ILE A 10 25.15 3.54 -8.31
C ILE A 10 25.19 3.68 -9.84
N GLU A 11 25.57 4.86 -10.37
CA GLU A 11 25.52 5.25 -11.78
C GLU A 11 24.16 5.00 -12.46
N ILE A 12 23.07 5.35 -11.76
CA ILE A 12 21.71 5.27 -12.32
C ILE A 12 21.04 6.64 -12.18
N PRO A 13 20.55 7.24 -13.27
CA PRO A 13 20.13 8.64 -13.29
C PRO A 13 18.84 8.94 -12.53
N TYR A 14 17.97 7.94 -12.31
CA TYR A 14 16.64 8.17 -11.74
C TYR A 14 16.25 7.12 -10.68
N LEU A 15 15.80 7.62 -9.54
CA LEU A 15 15.32 6.84 -8.39
C LEU A 15 13.95 7.38 -7.96
N HIS A 16 12.85 7.03 -8.65
CA HIS A 16 11.53 7.46 -8.17
C HIS A 16 10.36 6.65 -8.73
N PHE A 17 9.32 6.53 -7.90
CA PHE A 17 7.95 6.23 -8.29
C PHE A 17 6.99 7.22 -7.60
N TYR A 18 5.72 7.13 -7.96
CA TYR A 18 4.67 8.01 -7.47
C TYR A 18 3.67 7.19 -6.65
N ASP A 19 3.46 7.61 -5.40
CA ASP A 19 2.44 7.09 -4.50
C ASP A 19 1.36 8.18 -4.31
N ALA A 20 0.11 7.82 -4.09
CA ALA A 20 -0.95 8.79 -3.90
C ALA A 20 -1.47 8.71 -2.46
N ILE A 21 -1.76 9.85 -1.83
CA ILE A 21 -2.32 9.89 -0.48
C ILE A 21 -3.80 10.26 -0.53
N SER A 22 -4.58 9.73 0.42
CA SER A 22 -5.99 10.08 0.57
C SER A 22 -6.20 11.38 1.36
N PRO A 23 -7.31 12.10 1.14
CA PRO A 23 -7.74 13.21 1.97
C PRO A 23 -8.06 12.82 3.42
N ILE A 24 -7.99 13.81 4.31
CA ILE A 24 -8.41 13.75 5.72
C ILE A 24 -9.43 14.86 5.96
N VAL A 25 -10.53 14.53 6.62
CA VAL A 25 -11.61 15.46 6.99
C VAL A 25 -11.68 15.69 8.50
N TYR A 26 -12.11 16.88 8.91
CA TYR A 26 -12.39 17.19 10.31
C TYR A 26 -13.70 16.53 10.76
N ALA A 27 -13.68 15.90 11.93
CA ALA A 27 -14.82 15.17 12.48
C ALA A 27 -16.07 16.05 12.67
N GLU A 28 -15.88 17.32 13.03
CA GLU A 28 -16.97 18.29 13.25
C GLU A 28 -17.72 18.68 11.97
N SER A 29 -17.08 18.49 10.82
CA SER A 29 -17.65 18.80 9.50
C SER A 29 -18.43 17.64 8.88
N ILE A 30 -18.42 16.47 9.52
CA ILE A 30 -19.17 15.28 9.10
C ILE A 30 -20.62 15.41 9.57
N ASP A 31 -21.59 15.22 8.67
CA ASP A 31 -22.99 15.08 9.05
C ASP A 31 -23.24 13.67 9.62
N TRP A 32 -23.05 13.55 10.93
CA TRP A 32 -23.25 12.34 11.72
C TRP A 32 -24.67 11.74 11.61
N LYS A 33 -25.65 12.51 11.13
CA LYS A 33 -26.99 11.98 10.90
C LYS A 33 -27.06 11.12 9.65
N LYS A 34 -26.13 11.24 8.70
CA LYS A 34 -26.16 10.50 7.41
C LYS A 34 -25.23 9.30 7.37
N VAL A 35 -24.33 9.17 8.34
CA VAL A 35 -23.33 8.10 8.41
C VAL A 35 -23.64 7.14 9.56
N PHE A 36 -22.99 5.97 9.56
CA PHE A 36 -23.09 5.01 10.66
C PHE A 36 -21.74 4.38 10.98
N ILE A 37 -21.51 4.05 12.26
CA ILE A 37 -20.27 3.45 12.73
C ILE A 37 -20.42 1.92 12.71
N ALA A 38 -19.58 1.23 11.95
CA ALA A 38 -19.59 -0.23 11.84
C ALA A 38 -18.30 -0.77 11.21
N ASP A 39 -17.89 -1.95 11.65
CA ASP A 39 -16.89 -2.76 10.99
C ASP A 39 -17.56 -3.82 10.10
N ARG A 40 -16.87 -4.24 9.03
CA ARG A 40 -17.40 -5.28 8.13
C ARG A 40 -17.58 -6.58 8.89
N TYR A 41 -18.77 -7.18 8.77
CA TYR A 41 -19.18 -8.39 9.49
C TYR A 41 -19.13 -8.26 11.02
N GLY A 42 -18.98 -7.04 11.53
CA GLY A 42 -18.88 -6.75 12.95
C GLY A 42 -20.21 -7.00 13.66
N LYS A 43 -20.12 -7.44 14.92
CA LYS A 43 -21.30 -7.63 15.78
C LYS A 43 -21.48 -6.49 16.79
N GLU A 44 -20.42 -5.75 17.18
CA GLU A 44 -20.45 -4.60 18.13
C GLU A 44 -19.29 -3.59 17.88
N GLU A 45 -19.37 -2.38 18.49
CA GLU A 45 -18.54 -1.14 18.36
C GLU A 45 -17.56 -1.08 17.17
N GLY A 46 -18.07 -0.58 16.03
CA GLY A 46 -17.24 -0.36 14.84
C GLY A 46 -16.19 0.73 15.02
N SER A 47 -15.08 0.60 14.30
CA SER A 47 -13.99 1.57 14.24
C SER A 47 -14.10 2.52 13.05
N TYR A 48 -14.83 2.12 11.99
CA TYR A 48 -15.00 2.93 10.78
C TYR A 48 -16.34 3.66 10.76
N VAL A 49 -16.31 4.90 10.27
CA VAL A 49 -17.51 5.66 9.89
C VAL A 49 -17.84 5.32 8.45
N ASN A 50 -19.08 4.97 8.17
CA ASN A 50 -19.53 4.51 6.86
C ASN A 50 -20.51 5.53 6.29
N CYS A 51 -20.18 6.06 5.12
CA CYS A 51 -21.03 6.95 4.33
C CYS A 51 -21.73 6.09 3.27
N PRO A 52 -23.00 5.68 3.46
CA PRO A 52 -23.71 4.88 2.48
C PRO A 52 -24.08 5.72 1.26
N LEU A 53 -24.00 5.12 0.07
CA LEU A 53 -24.49 5.72 -1.17
C LEU A 53 -25.60 4.85 -1.77
N THR A 54 -26.62 5.52 -2.31
CA THR A 54 -27.57 4.90 -3.24
C THR A 54 -26.90 4.61 -4.59
N LYS A 55 -27.63 3.92 -5.47
CA LYS A 55 -27.14 3.67 -6.83
C LYS A 55 -26.96 4.97 -7.60
N GLU A 56 -27.92 5.87 -7.51
CA GLU A 56 -27.94 7.14 -8.23
C GLU A 56 -26.80 8.06 -7.73
N GLU A 57 -26.57 8.11 -6.42
CA GLU A 57 -25.47 8.87 -5.82
C GLU A 57 -24.11 8.32 -6.27
N TYR A 58 -23.94 7.00 -6.26
CA TYR A 58 -22.71 6.35 -6.74
C TYR A 58 -22.45 6.63 -8.22
N GLU A 59 -23.46 6.46 -9.07
CA GLU A 59 -23.32 6.65 -10.51
C GLU A 59 -22.93 8.09 -10.84
N ARG A 60 -23.56 9.06 -10.16
CA ARG A 60 -23.21 10.48 -10.29
C ARG A 60 -21.82 10.78 -9.77
N PHE A 61 -21.42 10.19 -8.64
CA PHE A 61 -20.07 10.34 -8.09
C PHE A 61 -19.00 9.84 -9.08
N VAL A 62 -19.18 8.65 -9.65
CA VAL A 62 -18.26 8.08 -10.65
C VAL A 62 -18.22 8.93 -11.91
N GLU A 63 -19.36 9.42 -12.39
CA GLU A 63 -19.41 10.30 -13.56
C GLU A 63 -18.62 11.58 -13.35
N GLU A 64 -18.83 12.27 -12.22
CA GLU A 64 -18.08 13.49 -11.91
C GLU A 64 -16.60 13.24 -11.70
N LEU A 65 -16.24 12.08 -11.11
CA LEU A 65 -14.86 11.66 -10.93
C LEU A 65 -14.13 11.45 -12.27
N LEU A 66 -14.81 10.89 -13.27
CA LEU A 66 -14.25 10.67 -14.61
C LEU A 66 -14.06 11.97 -15.39
N LYS A 67 -14.92 12.97 -15.16
CA LYS A 67 -14.82 14.31 -15.79
C LYS A 67 -13.83 15.24 -15.11
N ALA A 68 -13.36 14.87 -13.92
CA ALA A 68 -12.61 15.74 -13.05
C ALA A 68 -11.24 16.13 -13.61
N GLU A 69 -10.83 17.38 -13.35
CA GLU A 69 -9.50 17.84 -13.70
C GLU A 69 -8.42 17.24 -12.81
N LYS A 70 -7.37 16.71 -13.44
CA LYS A 70 -6.24 16.06 -12.78
C LYS A 70 -5.04 17.00 -12.79
N VAL A 71 -4.18 16.89 -11.79
CA VAL A 71 -2.86 17.53 -11.84
C VAL A 71 -2.09 16.88 -13.01
N PRO A 72 -1.57 17.69 -13.97
CA PRO A 72 -0.80 17.15 -15.07
C PRO A 72 0.48 16.53 -14.52
N LEU A 73 0.84 15.38 -15.07
CA LEU A 73 2.13 14.77 -14.79
C LEU A 73 3.22 15.59 -15.47
N HIS A 74 4.37 15.77 -14.83
CA HIS A 74 5.49 16.43 -15.49
C HIS A 74 5.96 15.60 -16.70
N PRO A 75 6.55 16.20 -17.74
CA PRO A 75 6.89 15.50 -19.00
C PRO A 75 7.85 14.32 -18.88
N PHE A 76 8.57 14.20 -17.77
CA PHE A 76 9.48 13.10 -17.45
C PHE A 76 8.82 11.99 -16.62
N GLU A 77 7.54 12.13 -16.27
CA GLU A 77 6.78 11.19 -15.46
C GLU A 77 6.06 10.18 -16.37
N ASP A 78 6.62 8.98 -16.47
CA ASP A 78 5.89 7.81 -16.96
C ASP A 78 4.98 7.33 -15.81
N PRO A 79 3.63 7.41 -15.91
CA PRO A 79 2.73 7.04 -14.82
C PRO A 79 2.66 5.52 -14.64
N LYS A 80 3.73 4.94 -14.12
CA LYS A 80 3.72 3.62 -13.52
C LYS A 80 3.19 3.78 -12.10
N TYR A 81 1.86 3.74 -11.97
CA TYR A 81 1.23 3.69 -10.67
C TYR A 81 1.51 2.33 -10.02
N PHE A 82 1.74 2.33 -8.71
CA PHE A 82 1.72 1.11 -7.94
C PHE A 82 0.29 0.56 -7.88
N GLU A 83 0.07 -0.69 -8.32
CA GLU A 83 -1.27 -1.30 -8.39
C GLU A 83 -1.98 -1.38 -7.03
N GLY A 84 -1.22 -1.43 -5.93
CA GLY A 84 -1.79 -1.41 -4.58
C GLY A 84 -2.24 -0.02 -4.09
N CYS A 85 -1.85 1.05 -4.80
CA CYS A 85 -2.13 2.44 -4.42
C CYS A 85 -2.55 3.29 -5.64
N LEU A 86 -3.49 2.77 -6.42
CA LEU A 86 -4.01 3.48 -7.60
C LEU A 86 -4.85 4.69 -7.20
N PRO A 87 -4.71 5.83 -7.90
CA PRO A 87 -5.64 6.95 -7.73
C PRO A 87 -7.08 6.53 -8.02
N ILE A 88 -8.04 7.02 -7.23
CA ILE A 88 -9.45 6.63 -7.32
C ILE A 88 -10.05 6.94 -8.71
N GLU A 89 -9.64 8.04 -9.34
CA GLU A 89 -10.03 8.39 -10.70
C GLU A 89 -9.47 7.43 -11.76
N VAL A 90 -8.29 6.85 -11.54
CA VAL A 90 -7.70 5.83 -12.43
C VAL A 90 -8.41 4.49 -12.22
N MET A 91 -8.82 4.17 -10.99
CA MET A 91 -9.67 2.99 -10.73
C MET A 91 -11.03 3.13 -11.42
N ALA A 92 -11.64 4.31 -11.38
CA ALA A 92 -12.93 4.56 -12.04
C ALA A 92 -12.85 4.40 -13.57
N GLU A 93 -11.75 4.80 -14.21
CA GLU A 93 -11.52 4.62 -15.65
C GLU A 93 -11.52 3.15 -16.08
N ARG A 94 -11.10 2.23 -15.18
CA ARG A 94 -11.05 0.78 -15.47
C ARG A 94 -12.43 0.14 -15.53
N GLY A 95 -13.48 0.82 -15.07
CA GLY A 95 -14.85 0.33 -15.18
C GLY A 95 -15.78 0.90 -14.11
N LYS A 96 -17.07 0.98 -14.46
CA LYS A 96 -18.11 1.63 -13.64
C LYS A 96 -18.28 1.00 -12.25
N ASP A 97 -18.09 -0.31 -12.11
CA ASP A 97 -18.20 -1.02 -10.82
C ASP A 97 -16.84 -1.26 -10.14
N THR A 98 -15.72 -0.79 -10.71
CA THR A 98 -14.37 -1.03 -10.16
C THR A 98 -14.28 -0.54 -8.71
N LEU A 99 -14.84 0.64 -8.41
CA LEU A 99 -14.82 1.18 -7.05
C LEU A 99 -15.65 0.32 -6.07
N ARG A 100 -16.78 -0.25 -6.51
CA ARG A 100 -17.62 -1.15 -5.69
C ARG A 100 -17.00 -2.51 -5.42
N TYR A 101 -15.99 -2.91 -6.18
CA TYR A 101 -15.18 -4.09 -5.86
C TYR A 101 -13.90 -3.73 -5.09
N GLY A 102 -13.53 -2.46 -5.04
CA GLY A 102 -12.38 -1.92 -4.32
C GLY A 102 -12.77 -1.03 -3.14
N PRO A 103 -12.40 0.27 -3.14
CA PRO A 103 -12.51 1.14 -1.98
C PRO A 103 -13.95 1.45 -1.55
N MET A 104 -14.93 1.31 -2.44
CA MET A 104 -16.34 1.60 -2.17
C MET A 104 -17.21 0.35 -1.96
N LYS A 105 -16.58 -0.80 -1.70
CA LYS A 105 -17.28 -2.08 -1.54
C LYS A 105 -18.23 -2.08 -0.34
N PRO A 106 -19.51 -2.42 -0.46
CA PRO A 106 -20.45 -2.39 0.68
C PRO A 106 -20.44 -3.68 1.51
N THR A 107 -19.85 -4.77 1.00
CA THR A 107 -20.00 -6.12 1.57
C THR A 107 -19.72 -6.19 3.08
N GLY A 108 -20.69 -6.74 3.80
CA GLY A 108 -20.60 -6.98 5.24
C GLY A 108 -20.97 -5.76 6.09
N LEU A 109 -21.57 -4.73 5.50
CA LEU A 109 -22.07 -3.56 6.20
C LEU A 109 -23.58 -3.46 5.98
N ILE A 110 -24.35 -3.37 7.05
CA ILE A 110 -25.80 -3.16 7.01
C ILE A 110 -26.07 -1.75 7.51
N ASP A 111 -26.71 -0.93 6.67
CA ASP A 111 -27.12 0.41 7.07
C ASP A 111 -28.27 0.30 8.10
N PRO A 112 -28.09 0.79 9.34
CA PRO A 112 -29.11 0.71 10.38
C PRO A 112 -30.44 1.37 10.02
N LYS A 113 -30.43 2.36 9.12
CA LYS A 113 -31.64 3.08 8.71
C LYS A 113 -32.50 2.29 7.73
N THR A 114 -31.86 1.54 6.84
CA THR A 114 -32.56 0.81 5.78
C THR A 114 -32.68 -0.69 6.07
N GLY A 115 -31.88 -1.20 7.01
CA GLY A 115 -31.78 -2.62 7.32
C GLY A 115 -31.17 -3.46 6.19
N LYS A 116 -30.52 -2.82 5.21
CA LYS A 116 -29.99 -3.46 4.00
C LYS A 116 -28.53 -3.09 3.77
N GLU A 117 -27.84 -3.89 2.98
CA GLU A 117 -26.51 -3.54 2.47
C GLU A 117 -26.64 -2.35 1.49
N PRO A 118 -25.89 -1.25 1.67
CA PRO A 118 -25.95 -0.10 0.76
C PRO A 118 -25.41 -0.47 -0.62
N TYR A 119 -25.71 0.34 -1.65
CA TYR A 119 -25.22 0.05 -3.00
C TYR A 119 -23.69 0.20 -3.11
N ALA A 120 -23.16 1.23 -2.45
CA ALA A 120 -21.73 1.48 -2.25
C ALA A 120 -21.52 2.18 -0.89
N VAL A 121 -20.29 2.22 -0.40
CA VAL A 121 -19.97 2.88 0.88
C VAL A 121 -18.61 3.57 0.81
N VAL A 122 -18.48 4.77 1.36
CA VAL A 122 -17.16 5.36 1.64
C VAL A 122 -16.85 5.18 3.11
N GLN A 123 -15.73 4.52 3.42
CA GLN A 123 -15.30 4.32 4.80
C GLN A 123 -14.34 5.44 5.22
N LEU A 124 -14.54 5.96 6.42
CA LEU A 124 -13.63 6.88 7.08
C LEU A 124 -13.01 6.19 8.29
N ARG A 125 -11.69 6.28 8.42
CA ARG A 125 -10.95 5.72 9.55
C ARG A 125 -10.47 6.85 10.46
N PRO A 126 -10.61 6.75 11.79
CA PRO A 126 -9.96 7.68 12.71
C PRO A 126 -8.46 7.76 12.44
N GLU A 127 -7.96 8.98 12.26
CA GLU A 127 -6.53 9.22 12.03
C GLU A 127 -5.78 9.44 13.36
N ASN A 128 -6.47 9.98 14.37
CA ASN A 128 -5.92 10.22 15.69
C ASN A 128 -6.77 9.60 16.81
N LYS A 129 -6.17 9.49 18.00
CA LYS A 129 -6.80 8.87 19.17
C LYS A 129 -8.04 9.63 19.63
N GLU A 130 -8.02 10.95 19.51
CA GLU A 130 -9.12 11.86 19.90
C GLU A 130 -10.29 11.82 18.90
N LYS A 131 -10.15 11.11 17.77
CA LYS A 131 -11.16 11.01 16.71
C LYS A 131 -11.63 12.38 16.19
N THR A 132 -10.73 13.35 16.15
CA THR A 132 -11.01 14.69 15.58
C THR A 132 -10.71 14.75 14.09
N LEU A 133 -9.96 13.77 13.56
CA LEU A 133 -9.56 13.66 12.16
C LEU A 133 -9.92 12.28 11.61
N TYR A 134 -10.42 12.26 10.38
CA TYR A 134 -10.82 11.03 9.70
C TYR A 134 -10.23 10.95 8.29
N ASN A 135 -9.50 9.88 8.00
CA ASN A 135 -8.96 9.57 6.68
C ASN A 135 -10.02 8.90 5.80
N ILE A 136 -10.13 9.32 4.53
CA ILE A 136 -11.00 8.68 3.54
C ILE A 136 -10.28 7.43 2.98
N VAL A 137 -10.77 6.25 3.36
CA VAL A 137 -10.07 4.98 3.10
C VAL A 137 -10.10 4.63 1.61
N GLY A 138 -8.93 4.45 1.00
CA GLY A 138 -8.80 4.03 -0.41
C GLY A 138 -9.15 5.12 -1.43
N PHE A 139 -9.11 6.39 -1.01
CA PHE A 139 -9.37 7.57 -1.84
C PHE A 139 -8.07 8.32 -2.19
N GLN A 140 -7.00 7.57 -2.44
CA GLN A 140 -5.77 8.16 -2.94
C GLN A 140 -6.06 8.84 -4.28
N THR A 141 -5.52 10.03 -4.53
CA THR A 141 -5.95 10.81 -5.70
C THR A 141 -4.89 11.79 -6.20
N LYS A 142 -4.99 12.13 -7.49
CA LYS A 142 -4.22 13.18 -8.17
C LYS A 142 -5.10 14.28 -8.75
N LEU A 143 -6.38 14.30 -8.40
CA LEU A 143 -7.29 15.38 -8.75
C LEU A 143 -6.74 16.72 -8.28
N LYS A 144 -7.02 17.78 -9.04
CA LYS A 144 -6.77 19.15 -8.55
C LYS A 144 -7.54 19.36 -7.24
N TYR A 145 -7.00 20.16 -6.34
CA TYR A 145 -7.59 20.38 -5.02
C TYR A 145 -9.04 20.88 -5.06
N GLN A 146 -9.38 21.75 -6.01
CA GLN A 146 -10.76 22.21 -6.20
C GLN A 146 -11.71 21.07 -6.58
N GLU A 147 -11.25 20.15 -7.43
CA GLU A 147 -12.01 18.96 -7.84
C GLU A 147 -12.19 17.97 -6.70
N GLN A 148 -11.15 17.78 -5.86
CA GLN A 148 -11.27 16.97 -4.65
C GLN A 148 -12.36 17.51 -3.71
N ILE A 149 -12.33 18.82 -3.43
CA ILE A 149 -13.33 19.46 -2.57
C ILE A 149 -14.73 19.31 -3.17
N ARG A 150 -14.88 19.58 -4.47
CA ARG A 150 -16.17 19.50 -5.18
C ARG A 150 -16.75 18.08 -5.16
N ILE A 151 -15.94 17.08 -5.51
CA ILE A 151 -16.38 15.69 -5.71
C ILE A 151 -16.54 14.97 -4.38
N PHE A 152 -15.61 15.12 -3.43
CA PHE A 152 -15.72 14.43 -2.14
C PHE A 152 -16.84 15.00 -1.26
N ARG A 153 -17.28 16.25 -1.49
CA ARG A 153 -18.52 16.79 -0.91
C ARG A 153 -19.80 16.25 -1.55
N MET A 154 -19.72 15.44 -2.61
CA MET A 154 -20.89 14.70 -3.12
C MET A 154 -21.20 13.45 -2.31
N ILE A 155 -20.28 13.02 -1.44
CA ILE A 155 -20.46 11.83 -0.59
C ILE A 155 -21.46 12.17 0.53
N PRO A 156 -22.52 11.38 0.74
CA PRO A 156 -23.48 11.61 1.82
C PRO A 156 -22.78 11.63 3.18
N GLY A 157 -23.01 12.68 3.97
CA GLY A 157 -22.32 12.90 5.23
C GLY A 157 -21.11 13.83 5.14
N LEU A 158 -20.59 14.10 3.93
CA LEU A 158 -19.43 14.95 3.70
C LEU A 158 -19.77 16.23 2.93
N GLU A 159 -21.04 16.61 2.80
CA GLU A 159 -21.48 17.73 1.95
C GLU A 159 -20.88 19.07 2.38
N LYS A 160 -20.61 19.21 3.67
CA LYS A 160 -19.96 20.38 4.28
C LYS A 160 -18.55 20.07 4.79
N ALA A 161 -17.97 18.95 4.36
CA ALA A 161 -16.69 18.50 4.88
C ALA A 161 -15.60 19.57 4.72
N GLU A 162 -14.88 19.81 5.80
CA GLU A 162 -13.65 20.59 5.84
C GLU A 162 -12.47 19.63 5.84
N PHE A 163 -11.52 19.90 4.95
CA PHE A 163 -10.38 19.01 4.73
C PHE A 163 -9.17 19.52 5.49
N ALA A 164 -8.72 18.76 6.49
CA ALA A 164 -7.45 19.00 7.18
C ALA A 164 -6.27 18.77 6.24
N ARG A 165 -6.42 17.83 5.29
CA ARG A 165 -5.45 17.55 4.24
C ARG A 165 -6.16 17.03 2.99
N LEU A 166 -5.78 17.54 1.83
CA LEU A 166 -6.21 17.01 0.53
C LEU A 166 -5.26 15.90 0.05
N GLY A 167 -5.76 15.03 -0.80
CA GLY A 167 -4.96 13.99 -1.43
C GLY A 167 -3.94 14.59 -2.39
N SER A 168 -2.81 13.91 -2.58
CA SER A 168 -1.76 14.35 -3.49
C SER A 168 -0.89 13.17 -3.90
N ILE A 169 -0.20 13.31 -5.03
CA ILE A 169 0.84 12.37 -5.40
C ILE A 169 2.14 12.73 -4.65
N HIS A 170 2.66 11.79 -3.89
CA HIS A 170 3.98 11.81 -3.29
C HIS A 170 4.99 11.10 -4.19
N ARG A 171 6.07 11.79 -4.53
CA ARG A 171 7.22 11.17 -5.19
C ARG A 171 8.05 10.42 -4.16
N ASN A 172 8.08 9.10 -4.28
CA ASN A 172 8.88 8.23 -3.43
C ASN A 172 10.19 7.84 -4.12
N THR A 173 11.31 7.97 -3.42
CA THR A 173 12.64 7.62 -3.93
C THR A 173 12.96 6.16 -3.61
N PHE A 174 13.34 5.37 -4.63
CA PHE A 174 13.79 4.00 -4.47
C PHE A 174 14.82 3.62 -5.53
N VAL A 175 15.69 2.68 -5.20
CA VAL A 175 16.68 2.15 -6.14
C VAL A 175 16.09 1.05 -7.00
N ASN A 176 16.61 0.89 -8.22
CA ASN A 176 16.35 -0.30 -9.04
C ASN A 176 17.12 -1.48 -8.44
N ALA A 177 16.52 -2.13 -7.42
CA ALA A 177 17.18 -3.17 -6.63
C ALA A 177 17.74 -4.33 -7.46
N PRO A 178 17.06 -4.84 -8.51
CA PRO A 178 17.63 -5.89 -9.36
C PRO A 178 18.98 -5.50 -9.97
N LEU A 179 19.18 -4.21 -10.27
CA LEU A 179 20.43 -3.71 -10.82
C LEU A 179 21.47 -3.47 -9.74
N VAL A 180 21.10 -2.90 -8.59
CA VAL A 180 22.08 -2.31 -7.66
C VAL A 180 22.27 -3.03 -6.34
N LEU A 181 21.35 -3.91 -5.93
CA LEU A 181 21.42 -4.61 -4.65
C LEU A 181 21.83 -6.08 -4.80
N LYS A 182 22.61 -6.57 -3.84
CA LYS A 182 22.83 -8.00 -3.58
C LYS A 182 21.66 -8.57 -2.76
N PRO A 183 21.44 -9.90 -2.70
CA PRO A 183 20.43 -10.50 -1.84
C PRO A 183 20.67 -10.27 -0.33
N THR A 184 21.87 -9.84 0.06
CA THR A 184 22.22 -9.42 1.42
C THR A 184 21.85 -7.96 1.72
N LEU A 185 21.20 -7.27 0.77
CA LEU A 185 20.85 -5.84 0.79
C LEU A 185 22.03 -4.86 0.72
N GLN A 186 23.23 -5.37 0.40
CA GLN A 186 24.40 -4.55 0.08
C GLN A 186 24.27 -3.93 -1.31
N LEU A 187 24.83 -2.73 -1.50
CA LEU A 187 25.09 -2.22 -2.85
C LEU A 187 26.11 -3.13 -3.55
N LYS A 188 25.85 -3.46 -4.83
CA LYS A 188 26.78 -4.25 -5.65
C LYS A 188 28.13 -3.54 -5.82
N ARG A 189 28.09 -2.20 -5.96
CA ARG A 189 29.27 -1.35 -6.16
C ARG A 189 30.03 -1.02 -4.89
N ASN A 190 29.37 -1.06 -3.73
CA ASN A 190 30.02 -0.84 -2.45
C ASN A 190 29.46 -1.81 -1.40
N PRO A 191 30.18 -2.91 -1.10
CA PRO A 191 29.70 -3.92 -0.17
C PRO A 191 29.58 -3.41 1.28
N TYR A 192 30.17 -2.27 1.62
CA TYR A 192 30.06 -1.69 2.97
C TYR A 192 28.78 -0.87 3.18
N ILE A 193 28.00 -0.62 2.11
CA ILE A 193 26.76 0.14 2.19
C ILE A 193 25.57 -0.81 2.01
N PHE A 194 24.66 -0.77 2.97
CA PHE A 194 23.38 -1.48 2.94
C PHE A 194 22.24 -0.49 2.71
N LEU A 195 21.24 -0.91 1.95
CA LEU A 195 19.97 -0.18 1.84
C LEU A 195 18.85 -1.00 2.46
N ALA A 196 17.95 -0.34 3.17
CA ALA A 196 16.80 -0.96 3.80
C ALA A 196 15.60 0.00 3.85
N GLY A 197 14.40 -0.57 4.03
CA GLY A 197 13.16 0.20 3.97
C GLY A 197 12.70 0.46 2.54
N GLN A 198 11.76 1.39 2.40
CA GLN A 198 11.14 1.75 1.11
C GLN A 198 12.16 2.04 -0.02
N ILE A 199 13.33 2.57 0.32
CA ILE A 199 14.36 2.91 -0.67
C ILE A 199 14.86 1.68 -1.44
N THR A 200 14.69 0.45 -0.92
CA THR A 200 15.03 -0.78 -1.65
C THR A 200 13.98 -1.20 -2.69
N GLY A 201 12.80 -0.56 -2.71
CA GLY A 201 11.67 -1.00 -3.53
C GLY A 201 10.79 -2.05 -2.84
N VAL A 202 10.72 -2.04 -1.51
CA VAL A 202 9.61 -2.66 -0.78
C VAL A 202 8.58 -1.61 -0.39
N GLU A 203 7.35 -2.01 -0.16
CA GLU A 203 6.28 -1.11 0.29
C GLU A 203 5.57 -1.69 1.51
N GLY A 204 5.29 -0.82 2.50
CA GLY A 204 4.69 -1.19 3.77
C GLY A 204 5.66 -1.13 4.96
N TYR A 205 5.10 -0.88 6.15
CA TYR A 205 5.88 -0.75 7.38
C TYR A 205 6.55 -2.06 7.78
N VAL A 206 5.84 -3.18 7.63
CA VAL A 206 6.34 -4.51 8.01
C VAL A 206 7.47 -4.93 7.07
N GLU A 207 7.31 -4.71 5.77
CA GLU A 207 8.30 -5.01 4.75
C GLU A 207 9.55 -4.15 4.94
N SER A 208 9.36 -2.85 5.19
CA SER A 208 10.47 -1.93 5.46
C SER A 208 11.25 -2.35 6.71
N THR A 209 10.54 -2.71 7.78
CA THR A 209 11.13 -3.22 9.03
C THR A 209 11.90 -4.52 8.79
N ALA A 210 11.34 -5.44 8.00
CA ALA A 210 12.00 -6.69 7.66
C ALA A 210 13.31 -6.47 6.88
N MET A 211 13.32 -5.54 5.91
CA MET A 211 14.55 -5.19 5.19
C MET A 211 15.58 -4.56 6.14
N GLY A 212 15.13 -3.70 7.07
CA GLY A 212 15.97 -3.11 8.11
C GLY A 212 16.63 -4.15 9.00
N LEU A 213 15.86 -5.14 9.46
CA LEU A 213 16.37 -6.26 10.24
C LEU A 213 17.46 -7.03 9.50
N ILE A 214 17.23 -7.42 8.24
CA ILE A 214 18.22 -8.18 7.46
C ILE A 214 19.47 -7.36 7.16
N ALA A 215 19.32 -6.09 6.79
CA ALA A 215 20.45 -5.19 6.57
C ALA A 215 21.29 -5.01 7.85
N GLY A 216 20.63 -4.84 9.00
CA GLY A 216 21.30 -4.70 10.30
C GLY A 216 22.05 -5.97 10.70
N LEU A 217 21.42 -7.14 10.59
CA LEU A 217 22.06 -8.44 10.86
C LEU A 217 23.27 -8.66 9.96
N ASN A 218 23.18 -8.32 8.67
CA ASN A 218 24.31 -8.47 7.75
C ASN A 218 25.40 -7.42 7.98
N ALA A 219 25.06 -6.20 8.37
CA ALA A 219 26.05 -5.19 8.73
C ALA A 219 26.86 -5.61 9.96
N GLU A 220 26.19 -6.14 10.99
CA GLU A 220 26.84 -6.68 12.18
C GLU A 220 27.76 -7.86 11.82
N ARG A 221 27.26 -8.81 11.01
CA ARG A 221 28.05 -9.96 10.56
C ARG A 221 29.26 -9.54 9.73
N LEU A 222 29.12 -8.52 8.89
CA LEU A 222 30.24 -7.97 8.11
C LEU A 222 31.35 -7.43 9.03
N ILE A 223 30.99 -6.68 10.06
CA ILE A 223 31.95 -6.14 11.06
C ILE A 223 32.62 -7.27 11.84
N LYS A 224 31.88 -8.32 12.16
CA LYS A 224 32.38 -9.51 12.87
C LYS A 224 33.06 -10.54 11.95
N GLU A 225 33.27 -10.21 10.68
CA GLU A 225 33.86 -11.11 9.67
C GLU A 225 33.14 -12.48 9.56
N LYS A 226 31.84 -12.50 9.84
CA LYS A 226 30.98 -13.68 9.71
C LYS A 226 30.35 -13.75 8.32
N PRO A 227 30.04 -14.96 7.82
CA PRO A 227 29.24 -15.11 6.60
C PRO A 227 27.92 -14.35 6.70
N LEU A 228 27.63 -13.58 5.66
CA LEU A 228 26.35 -12.89 5.51
C LEU A 228 25.24 -13.89 5.23
N ILE A 229 24.03 -13.51 5.62
CA ILE A 229 22.86 -14.38 5.61
C ILE A 229 21.79 -13.83 4.69
N ILE A 230 21.07 -14.76 4.06
CA ILE A 230 19.97 -14.48 3.14
C ILE A 230 18.79 -15.34 3.60
N PRO A 231 17.64 -14.74 3.92
CA PRO A 231 16.44 -15.51 4.26
C PRO A 231 15.98 -16.38 3.08
N PRO A 232 15.46 -17.58 3.36
CA PRO A 232 14.99 -18.49 2.32
C PRO A 232 13.76 -17.91 1.60
N LYS A 233 13.70 -18.07 0.27
CA LYS A 233 12.63 -17.51 -0.60
C LYS A 233 11.23 -18.03 -0.28
N GLU A 234 11.13 -19.15 0.43
CA GLU A 234 9.89 -19.72 0.93
C GLU A 234 9.34 -18.97 2.16
N SER A 235 10.15 -18.13 2.81
CA SER A 235 9.71 -17.21 3.87
C SER A 235 9.23 -15.87 3.29
N ALA A 236 8.42 -15.12 4.01
CA ALA A 236 7.94 -13.80 3.56
C ALA A 236 9.09 -12.82 3.28
N ILE A 237 10.07 -12.78 4.18
CA ILE A 237 11.24 -11.89 4.07
C ILE A 237 12.09 -12.28 2.86
N GLY A 238 12.39 -13.58 2.70
CA GLY A 238 13.17 -14.07 1.58
C GLY A 238 12.43 -13.96 0.25
N ALA A 239 11.10 -14.07 0.23
CA ALA A 239 10.29 -13.87 -0.98
C ALA A 239 10.40 -12.43 -1.49
N LEU A 240 10.36 -11.44 -0.58
CA LEU A 240 10.60 -10.02 -0.92
C LEU A 240 12.02 -9.81 -1.44
N ILE A 241 13.04 -10.29 -0.73
CA ILE A 241 14.43 -10.18 -1.19
C ILE A 241 14.60 -10.85 -2.56
N ASN A 242 14.01 -12.02 -2.78
CA ASN A 242 14.04 -12.69 -4.07
C ASN A 242 13.39 -11.82 -5.16
N TYR A 243 12.23 -11.20 -4.90
CA TYR A 243 11.62 -10.25 -5.83
C TYR A 243 12.57 -9.09 -6.16
N LEU A 244 13.19 -8.47 -5.15
CA LEU A 244 14.18 -7.40 -5.33
C LEU A 244 15.38 -7.81 -6.18
N GLN A 245 15.68 -9.11 -6.29
CA GLN A 245 16.78 -9.63 -7.09
C GLN A 245 16.36 -10.07 -8.50
N THR A 246 15.17 -10.66 -8.65
CA THR A 246 14.77 -11.35 -9.89
C THR A 246 13.74 -10.59 -10.72
N ALA A 247 13.14 -9.53 -10.19
CA ALA A 247 12.19 -8.71 -10.94
C ALA A 247 12.86 -8.09 -12.18
N ASN A 248 12.09 -7.94 -13.26
CA ASN A 248 12.62 -7.37 -14.50
C ASN A 248 13.04 -5.91 -14.25
N PRO A 249 14.34 -5.56 -14.40
CA PRO A 249 14.83 -4.22 -14.12
C PRO A 249 14.11 -3.10 -14.89
N LYS A 250 13.65 -3.38 -16.11
CA LYS A 250 12.97 -2.39 -16.97
C LYS A 250 11.58 -2.00 -16.44
N TYR A 251 10.94 -2.91 -15.72
CA TYR A 251 9.58 -2.76 -15.19
C TYR A 251 9.54 -2.92 -13.67
N PHE A 252 10.68 -2.76 -13.00
CA PHE A 252 10.76 -2.89 -11.56
C PHE A 252 9.91 -1.83 -10.89
N GLN A 253 9.12 -2.25 -9.90
CA GLN A 253 8.26 -1.42 -9.09
C GLN A 253 8.40 -1.85 -7.63
N PRO A 254 8.09 -0.97 -6.67
CA PRO A 254 7.95 -1.38 -5.29
C PRO A 254 6.96 -2.53 -5.13
N MET A 255 7.15 -3.33 -4.07
CA MET A 255 6.31 -4.50 -3.83
C MET A 255 6.09 -4.71 -2.33
N ASN A 256 4.84 -4.96 -1.97
CA ASN A 256 4.46 -5.47 -0.65
C ASN A 256 4.38 -7.00 -0.66
N ILE A 257 4.37 -7.62 0.52
CA ILE A 257 4.28 -9.08 0.58
C ILE A 257 2.91 -9.55 0.07
N ASN A 258 2.92 -10.56 -0.80
CA ASN A 258 1.71 -11.21 -1.26
C ASN A 258 1.98 -12.68 -1.61
N TRP A 259 0.91 -13.50 -1.64
CA TRP A 259 1.01 -14.94 -1.88
C TRP A 259 1.60 -15.32 -3.25
N GLY A 260 1.66 -14.39 -4.21
CA GLY A 260 2.26 -14.60 -5.53
C GLY A 260 3.78 -14.63 -5.51
N LEU A 261 4.42 -14.05 -4.49
CA LEU A 261 5.89 -14.05 -4.37
C LEU A 261 6.44 -15.37 -3.83
N PHE A 262 5.61 -16.17 -3.16
CA PHE A 262 6.04 -17.44 -2.59
C PHE A 262 6.17 -18.51 -3.69
N PRO A 263 7.20 -19.36 -3.64
CA PRO A 263 7.28 -20.54 -4.51
C PRO A 263 5.98 -21.38 -4.42
N PRO A 264 5.49 -21.94 -5.53
CA PRO A 264 4.26 -22.71 -5.51
C PRO A 264 4.37 -23.97 -4.64
N LEU A 265 3.23 -24.48 -4.17
CA LEU A 265 3.14 -25.83 -3.61
C LEU A 265 3.18 -26.86 -4.74
N LYS A 266 3.79 -28.03 -4.49
CA LYS A 266 3.81 -29.12 -5.48
C LYS A 266 2.42 -29.74 -5.70
N GLU A 267 1.59 -29.73 -4.67
CA GLU A 267 0.23 -30.28 -4.70
C GLU A 267 -0.81 -29.25 -5.15
N LYS A 268 -1.83 -29.72 -5.87
CA LYS A 268 -3.01 -28.91 -6.19
C LYS A 268 -4.03 -29.03 -5.05
N VAL A 269 -4.29 -27.91 -4.38
CA VAL A 269 -5.25 -27.80 -3.29
C VAL A 269 -6.17 -26.59 -3.51
N SER A 270 -7.30 -26.56 -2.80
CA SER A 270 -8.20 -25.41 -2.83
C SER A 270 -7.49 -24.13 -2.36
N LYS A 271 -7.95 -22.96 -2.82
CA LYS A 271 -7.31 -21.65 -2.53
C LYS A 271 -7.12 -21.39 -1.04
N LYS A 272 -8.13 -21.73 -0.22
CA LYS A 272 -8.06 -21.55 1.25
C LYS A 272 -6.98 -22.42 1.88
N ILE A 273 -6.94 -23.72 1.52
CA ILE A 273 -5.95 -24.67 2.03
C ILE A 273 -4.55 -24.30 1.52
N LYS A 274 -4.42 -23.80 0.28
CA LYS A 274 -3.16 -23.34 -0.31
C LYS A 274 -2.49 -22.29 0.58
N TYR A 275 -3.22 -21.26 1.01
CA TYR A 275 -2.64 -20.18 1.81
C TYR A 275 -2.23 -20.62 3.20
N ILE A 276 -3.00 -21.50 3.85
CA ILE A 276 -2.64 -22.09 5.15
C ILE A 276 -1.34 -22.89 5.02
N LYS A 277 -1.27 -23.79 4.04
CA LYS A 277 -0.07 -24.62 3.81
C LYS A 277 1.17 -23.79 3.44
N LEU A 278 0.99 -22.71 2.66
CA LEU A 278 2.08 -21.78 2.36
C LEU A 278 2.58 -21.07 3.62
N ALA A 279 1.68 -20.62 4.50
CA ALA A 279 2.03 -19.99 5.76
C ALA A 279 2.79 -20.94 6.69
N GLU A 280 2.29 -22.17 6.87
CA GLU A 280 2.94 -23.19 7.69
C GLU A 280 4.34 -23.52 7.19
N ARG A 281 4.50 -23.71 5.87
CA ARG A 281 5.81 -23.94 5.24
C ARG A 281 6.75 -22.75 5.47
N ALA A 282 6.26 -21.53 5.25
CA ALA A 282 7.05 -20.31 5.41
C ALA A 282 7.55 -20.14 6.85
N LEU A 283 6.68 -20.34 7.85
CA LEU A 283 7.03 -20.24 9.27
C LEU A 283 8.03 -21.32 9.69
N LYS A 284 7.79 -22.58 9.29
CA LYS A 284 8.70 -23.68 9.61
C LYS A 284 10.11 -23.44 9.05
N ILE A 285 10.19 -23.04 7.78
CA ILE A 285 11.47 -22.76 7.12
C ILE A 285 12.17 -21.56 7.76
N LEU A 286 11.42 -20.49 8.08
CA LEU A 286 11.99 -19.33 8.75
C LEU A 286 12.52 -19.67 10.14
N GLN A 287 11.81 -20.48 10.93
CA GLN A 287 12.26 -20.93 12.25
C GLN A 287 13.55 -21.75 12.16
N ASN A 288 13.65 -22.66 11.19
CA ASN A 288 14.88 -23.43 10.99
C ASN A 288 16.05 -22.51 10.62
N TRP A 289 15.82 -21.57 9.69
CA TRP A 289 16.84 -20.61 9.29
C TRP A 289 17.30 -19.71 10.43
N ILE A 290 16.39 -19.27 11.31
CA ILE A 290 16.71 -18.50 12.52
C ILE A 290 17.66 -19.30 13.43
N LYS A 291 17.35 -20.58 13.67
CA LYS A 291 18.16 -21.48 14.50
C LYS A 291 19.54 -21.75 13.90
N GLU A 292 19.59 -22.07 12.61
CA GLU A 292 20.83 -22.34 11.87
C GLU A 292 21.80 -21.16 11.89
N ASN A 293 21.29 -19.93 11.94
CA ASN A 293 22.09 -18.71 11.89
C ASN A 293 22.26 -18.02 13.26
N SER A 294 21.70 -18.61 14.32
CA SER A 294 21.71 -18.10 15.70
C SER A 294 21.28 -16.64 15.79
N ILE A 295 20.15 -16.31 15.16
CA ILE A 295 19.65 -14.91 15.07
C ILE A 295 18.94 -14.46 16.35
N ILE A 296 18.31 -15.41 17.05
CA ILE A 296 17.60 -15.19 18.32
C ILE A 296 18.07 -16.31 19.26
N GLU A 297 18.43 -15.94 20.49
CA GLU A 297 18.74 -16.88 21.58
C GLU A 297 17.49 -17.64 22.05
#